data_AF-A0A7U9RUJ2-F1
#
_entry.id   AF-A0A7U9RUJ2-F1
#
_cell.length_a   1.000
_cell.length_b   1.000
_cell.length_c   1.000
_cell.angle_alpha   90.00
_cell.angle_beta   90.00
_cell.angle_gamma   90.00
#
_symmetry.space_group_name_H-M   'P 1'
#
loop_
_entity.id
_entity.type
_entity.pdbx_description
1 polymer ?
#
loop_
_entity_poly.entity_id
_entity_poly.type
_entity_poly.pdbx_seq_one_letter_code
_entity_poly.pdbx_strand_id
1 'polypeptide(L)'
;MMKAMEECVIEAAITGDYGIALEAFTLNPLVQSGRNGKRVLDELLVAHEKYLPQFKMKIKELKEQGIETDDPVVKELLNKNL
;
A
#
# COMPACT_ATOMS: atom_id res chain seq x y z
N MET A 1 15.63 -6.67 -13.17
CA MET A 1 15.01 -5.79 -12.16
C MET A 1 13.48 -5.72 -12.31
N MET A 2 12.93 -5.40 -13.49
CA MET A 2 11.47 -5.35 -13.68
C MET A 2 10.73 -6.68 -13.38
N LYS A 3 11.28 -7.83 -13.83
CA LYS A 3 10.66 -9.14 -13.56
C LYS A 3 10.58 -9.51 -12.08
N ALA A 4 11.63 -9.23 -11.31
CA ALA A 4 11.66 -9.50 -9.88
C ALA A 4 10.62 -8.67 -9.12
N MET A 5 10.47 -7.39 -9.50
CA MET A 5 9.41 -6.53 -8.96
C MET A 5 8.02 -7.10 -9.26
N GLU A 6 7.75 -7.54 -10.49
CA GLU A 6 6.46 -8.14 -10.86
C GLU A 6 6.14 -9.40 -10.05
N GLU A 7 7.13 -10.27 -9.82
CA GLU A 7 7.00 -11.47 -8.99
C GLU A 7 6.63 -11.12 -7.55
N CYS A 8 7.35 -10.18 -6.92
CA CYS A 8 7.02 -9.70 -5.57
C CYS A 8 5.63 -9.07 -5.50
N VAL A 9 5.21 -8.29 -6.51
CA VAL A 9 3.85 -7.71 -6.56
C VAL A 9 2.79 -8.80 -6.58
N ILE A 10 2.96 -9.83 -7.41
CA ILE A 10 2.00 -10.94 -7.53
C ILE A 10 1.93 -11.72 -6.21
N GLU A 11 3.07 -12.03 -5.61
CA GLU A 11 3.12 -12.76 -4.35
C GLU A 11 2.47 -11.96 -3.21
N ALA A 12 2.77 -10.66 -3.09
CA ALA A 12 2.13 -9.78 -2.12
C ALA A 12 0.61 -9.68 -2.36
N ALA A 13 0.17 -9.62 -3.62
CA ALA A 13 -1.25 -9.54 -3.96
C ALA A 13 -2.03 -10.80 -3.57
N ILE A 14 -1.42 -11.98 -3.64
CA ILE A 14 -2.04 -13.26 -3.25
C ILE A 14 -2.00 -13.46 -1.74
N THR A 15 -0.85 -13.19 -1.12
CA THR A 15 -0.61 -13.48 0.30
C THR A 15 -1.12 -12.39 1.24
N GLY A 16 -1.22 -11.15 0.77
CA GLY A 16 -1.44 -9.99 1.64
C GLY A 16 -0.21 -9.62 2.48
N ASP A 17 0.98 -10.11 2.13
CA ASP A 17 2.21 -9.84 2.87
C ASP A 17 2.72 -8.41 2.59
N TYR A 18 2.72 -7.59 3.64
CA TYR A 18 3.18 -6.22 3.60
C TYR A 18 4.69 -6.10 3.34
N GLY A 19 5.50 -7.01 3.89
CA GLY A 19 6.95 -7.01 3.69
C GLY A 19 7.31 -7.23 2.22
N ILE A 20 6.62 -8.16 1.57
CA ILE A 20 6.79 -8.42 0.14
C ILE A 20 6.27 -7.24 -0.70
N ALA A 21 5.16 -6.60 -0.30
CA ALA A 21 4.68 -5.38 -0.95
C ALA A 21 5.70 -4.23 -0.86
N LEU A 22 6.37 -4.09 0.29
CA LEU A 22 7.42 -3.08 0.48
C LEU A 22 8.69 -3.40 -0.32
N GLU A 23 9.05 -4.68 -0.43
CA GLU A 23 10.14 -5.13 -1.29
C GLU A 23 9.84 -4.81 -2.76
N ALA A 24 8.61 -5.09 -3.23
CA ALA A 24 8.17 -4.72 -4.56
C ALA A 24 8.31 -3.21 -4.82
N PHE A 25 7.92 -2.36 -3.86
CA PHE A 25 8.13 -0.91 -3.95
C PHE A 25 9.62 -0.55 -4.01
N THR A 26 10.47 -1.25 -3.26
CA THR A 26 11.92 -1.00 -3.24
C THR A 26 12.61 -1.41 -4.54
N LEU A 27 12.12 -2.47 -5.19
CA LEU A 27 12.63 -2.94 -6.48
C LEU A 27 12.15 -2.10 -7.67
N ASN A 28 11.10 -1.30 -7.48
CA ASN A 28 10.56 -0.45 -8.54
C ASN A 28 11.53 0.71 -8.85
N PRO A 29 12.08 0.80 -10.08
CA PRO A 29 13.06 1.83 -10.43
C PRO A 29 12.53 3.26 -10.34
N LEU A 30 11.21 3.45 -10.29
CA LEU A 30 10.58 4.77 -10.12
C LEU A 30 10.53 5.22 -8.65
N VAL A 31 10.77 4.31 -7.71
CA VAL A 31 10.78 4.61 -6.27
C VAL A 31 12.21 4.91 -5.84
N GLN A 32 12.54 6.19 -5.78
CA GLN A 32 13.92 6.65 -5.52
C GLN A 32 14.28 6.72 -4.01
N SER A 33 13.28 6.60 -3.12
CA SER A 33 13.47 6.74 -1.67
C SER A 33 12.69 5.66 -0.93
N GLY A 34 13.41 4.78 -0.21
CA GLY A 34 12.78 3.71 0.58
C GLY A 34 11.91 4.23 1.74
N ARG A 35 12.31 5.35 2.38
CA ARG A 35 11.52 5.95 3.46
C ARG A 35 10.20 6.52 2.93
N ASN A 36 10.25 7.24 1.81
CA ASN A 36 9.04 7.79 1.19
C ASN A 36 8.18 6.69 0.56
N GLY A 37 8.81 5.66 0.00
CA GLY A 37 8.14 4.48 -0.56
C GLY A 37 7.29 3.75 0.49
N LYS A 38 7.82 3.57 1.71
CA LYS A 38 7.04 3.01 2.82
C LYS A 38 5.80 3.86 3.14
N ARG A 39 5.98 5.18 3.30
CA ARG A 39 4.87 6.10 3.61
C ARG A 39 3.77 6.02 2.55
N VAL A 40 4.17 6.07 1.28
CA VAL A 40 3.24 5.97 0.14
C VAL A 40 2.51 4.62 0.13
N LEU A 41 3.21 3.51 0.37
CA LEU A 41 2.57 2.20 0.47
C LEU A 41 1.53 2.15 1.59
N ASP A 42 1.88 2.67 2.78
CA ASP A 42 0.97 2.69 3.93
C ASP A 42 -0.30 3.50 3.63
N GLU A 43 -0.16 4.68 3.02
CA GLU A 43 -1.28 5.53 2.61
C GLU A 43 -2.16 4.86 1.54
N LEU A 44 -1.54 4.22 0.54
CA LEU A 44 -2.25 3.54 -0.54
C LEU A 44 -3.07 2.35 -0.03
N LEU A 45 -2.52 1.58 0.91
CA LEU A 45 -3.23 0.45 1.53
C LEU A 45 -4.47 0.94 2.30
N VAL A 46 -4.34 2.04 3.04
CA VAL A 46 -5.46 2.64 3.78
C VAL A 46 -6.52 3.20 2.82
N ALA A 47 -6.10 3.89 1.76
CA ALA A 47 -7.01 4.48 0.77
C ALA A 47 -7.80 3.42 -0.02
N HIS A 48 -7.21 2.26 -0.29
CA HIS A 48 -7.83 1.20 -1.11
C HIS A 48 -8.35 0.02 -0.29
N GLU A 49 -8.60 0.20 1.00
CA GLU A 49 -9.03 -0.87 1.92
C GLU A 49 -10.20 -1.71 1.38
N LYS A 50 -11.17 -1.05 0.75
CA LYS A 50 -12.34 -1.69 0.14
C LYS A 50 -11.98 -2.75 -0.91
N TYR A 51 -10.86 -2.58 -1.59
CA TYR A 51 -10.42 -3.43 -2.70
C TYR A 51 -9.30 -4.39 -2.34
N LEU A 52 -8.75 -4.29 -1.13
CA LEU A 52 -7.59 -5.06 -0.68
C LEU A 52 -7.91 -5.95 0.54
N PRO A 53 -8.85 -6.91 0.41
CA PRO A 53 -9.26 -7.77 1.52
C PRO A 53 -8.10 -8.59 2.12
N GLN A 54 -7.10 -8.95 1.30
CA GLN A 54 -5.90 -9.67 1.73
C GLN A 54 -5.01 -8.85 2.68
N PHE A 55 -5.04 -7.52 2.59
CA PHE A 55 -4.27 -6.61 3.47
C PHE A 55 -5.08 -6.12 4.67
N LYS A 56 -6.31 -6.59 4.90
CA LYS A 56 -7.25 -6.06 5.90
C LYS A 56 -6.65 -5.94 7.31
N MET A 57 -5.88 -6.94 7.75
CA MET A 57 -5.23 -6.92 9.06
C MET A 57 -4.18 -5.82 9.15
N LYS A 58 -3.32 -5.70 8.14
CA LYS A 58 -2.31 -4.66 8.08
C LYS A 58 -2.94 -3.27 8.02
N ILE A 59 -3.99 -3.09 7.21
CA ILE A 59 -4.68 -1.80 7.09
C ILE A 59 -5.29 -1.37 8.41
N LYS A 60 -5.86 -2.31 9.18
CA LYS A 60 -6.37 -2.04 10.52
C LYS A 60 -5.25 -1.52 11.44
N GLU A 61 -4.09 -2.18 11.46
CA GLU A 61 -2.92 -1.73 12.23
C GLU A 61 -2.44 -0.34 11.82
N LEU A 62 -2.40 -0.04 10.51
CA LEU A 62 -1.98 1.26 9.99
C LEU A 62 -2.94 2.38 10.42
N LYS A 63 -4.25 2.11 10.38
CA LYS A 63 -5.27 3.05 10.87
C LYS A 63 -5.17 3.29 12.38
N GLU A 64 -4.89 2.25 13.16
CA GLU A 64 -4.65 2.36 14.61
C GLU A 64 -3.38 3.18 14.92
N GLN A 65 -2.39 3.17 14.03
CA GLN A 65 -1.20 4.04 14.10
C GLN A 65 -1.49 5.49 13.65
N GLY A 66 -2.73 5.81 13.26
CA GLY A 66 -3.12 7.13 12.80
C GLY A 66 -2.69 7.44 11.37
N ILE A 67 -2.35 6.43 10.58
CA ILE A 67 -2.01 6.63 9.17
C ILE A 67 -3.30 6.84 8.37
N GLU A 68 -3.37 7.99 7.73
CA GLU A 68 -4.43 8.39 6.80
C GLU A 68 -3.82 8.97 5.53
N THR A 69 -4.61 9.04 4.46
CA THR A 69 -4.19 9.76 3.24
C THR A 69 -4.26 11.26 3.47
N ASP A 70 -3.20 11.99 3.11
CA ASP A 70 -3.14 13.45 3.20
C ASP A 70 -3.96 14.17 2.11
N ASP A 71 -4.34 13.46 1.04
CA ASP A 71 -5.04 14.02 -0.11
C ASP A 71 -6.53 14.34 0.19
N PRO A 72 -6.97 15.60 0.04
CA PRO A 72 -8.34 16.01 0.37
C PRO A 72 -9.40 15.36 -0.54
N VAL A 73 -9.06 15.05 -1.80
CA VAL A 73 -9.96 14.39 -2.75
C VAL A 73 -10.16 12.95 -2.33
N VAL A 74 -9.09 12.26 -1.92
CA VAL A 74 -9.20 10.87 -1.44
C VAL A 74 -10.03 10.80 -0.16
N LYS A 75 -9.87 11.75 0.78
CA LYS A 75 -10.73 11.84 1.97
C LYS A 75 -12.21 12.02 1.59
N GLU A 76 -12.51 12.88 0.61
CA GLU A 76 -13.87 13.06 0.11
C GLU A 76 -14.43 11.78 -0.54
N LEU A 77 -13.63 11.07 -1.35
CA LEU A 77 -14.03 9.83 -2.02
C LEU A 77 -14.31 8.70 -1.01
N LEU A 78 -13.45 8.56 0.00
CA LEU A 78 -13.64 7.59 1.09
C LEU A 78 -14.95 7.87 1.85
N ASN A 79 -15.26 9.13 2.15
CA ASN A 79 -16.51 9.52 2.79
C ASN A 79 -17.75 9.21 1.93
N LYS A 80 -17.59 9.19 0.60
CA LYS A 80 -18.65 8.83 -0.35
C LYS A 80 -18.78 7.31 -0.57
N ASN A 81 -18.00 6.47 0.13
CA ASN A 81 -17.95 5.01 -0.05
C ASN A 81 -17.69 4.56 -1.50
N LEU A 82 -17.06 5.41 -2.31
CA LEU A 82 -16.66 5.09 -3.68
C LEU A 82 -15.46 4.13 -3.66
#